data_AF-A0A3P9K1Z9-F1
#
_entry.id   AF-A0A3P9K1Z9-F1
#
_cell.length_a   1.000
_cell.length_b   1.000
_cell.length_c   1.000
_cell.angle_alpha   90.00
_cell.angle_beta   90.00
_cell.angle_gamma   90.00
#
_symmetry.space_group_name_H-M   'P 1'
#
loop_
_entity.id
_entity.type
_entity.pdbx_description
1 polymer ?
#
loop_
_entity_poly.entity_id
_entity_poly.type
_entity_poly.pdbx_seq_one_letter_code
_entity_poly.pdbx_strand_id
1 'polypeptide(L)' 'MPVINVDDLTDKDKALMEVNQLKLEVKLERWLTSKCCEEMKEYIQERVEEDTLVKGISEEKNPFKEKGGCVIC' A
#
# COMPACT_ATOMS: atom_id res chain seq x y z
N MET A 1 5.30 17.38 -12.98
CA MET A 1 3.99 16.91 -13.46
C MET A 1 3.04 18.09 -13.35
N PRO A 2 2.44 18.57 -14.45
CA PRO A 2 1.45 19.65 -14.36
C PRO A 2 0.23 19.15 -13.57
N VAL A 3 -0.40 20.04 -12.81
CA VAL A 3 -1.71 19.78 -12.22
C VAL A 3 -2.73 19.87 -13.35
N ILE A 4 -3.39 18.76 -13.66
CA ILE A 4 -4.35 18.66 -14.77
C ILE A 4 -5.74 18.52 -14.17
N ASN A 5 -6.67 19.39 -14.56
CA ASN A 5 -8.08 19.20 -14.24
C ASN A 5 -8.66 18.18 -15.23
N VAL A 6 -9.07 17.01 -14.73
CA VAL A 6 -9.50 15.88 -15.55
C VAL A 6 -10.88 16.14 -16.19
N ASP A 7 -11.66 17.04 -15.60
CA ASP A 7 -13.00 17.39 -16.05
C ASP A 7 -13.00 18.33 -17.26
N ASP A 8 -11.90 19.06 -17.50
CA ASP A 8 -11.76 20.00 -18.62
C ASP A 8 -11.19 19.33 -19.90
N LEU A 9 -10.87 18.03 -19.84
CA LEU A 9 -10.26 17.29 -20.95
C LEU A 9 -11.30 16.71 -21.91
N THR A 10 -11.02 16.83 -23.21
CA THR A 10 -11.80 16.12 -24.23
C THR A 10 -11.52 14.62 -24.18
N ASP A 11 -12.43 13.81 -24.72
CA ASP A 11 -12.24 12.34 -24.79
C ASP A 11 -10.96 11.97 -25.56
N LYS A 12 -10.58 12.77 -26.56
CA LYS A 12 -9.34 12.59 -27.31
C LYS A 12 -8.11 12.85 -26.46
N ASP A 13 -8.14 13.87 -25.61
CA ASP A 13 -7.02 14.22 -24.73
C ASP A 13 -6.84 13.15 -23.64
N LYS A 14 -7.95 12.63 -23.09
CA LYS A 14 -7.94 11.50 -22.15
C LYS A 14 -7.30 10.26 -22.78
N ALA A 15 -7.72 9.90 -24.00
CA ALA A 15 -7.17 8.75 -24.71
C ALA A 15 -5.67 8.93 -25.05
N LEU A 16 -5.25 10.15 -25.41
CA LEU A 16 -3.84 10.43 -25.66
C LEU A 16 -2.99 10.30 -24.39
N MET A 17 -3.49 10.80 -23.25
CA MET A 17 -2.85 10.63 -21.95
C MET A 17 -2.72 9.15 -21.56
N GLU A 18 -3.79 8.37 -21.73
CA GLU A 18 -3.80 6.93 -21.45
C GLU A 18 -2.75 6.19 -22.29
N VAL A 19 -2.73 6.42 -23.61
CA VAL A 19 -1.76 5.76 -24.50
C VAL A 19 -0.32 6.16 -24.15
N ASN A 20 -0.09 7.42 -23.77
CA ASN A 20 1.23 7.88 -23.35
C ASN A 20 1.66 7.21 -22.04
N GLN A 21 0.75 7.06 -21.07
CA GLN A 21 1.00 6.35 -19.83
C GLN A 21 1.32 4.86 -20.08
N LEU A 22 0.53 4.18 -20.91
CA LEU A 22 0.77 2.77 -21.28
C LEU A 22 2.12 2.56 -21.97
N LYS A 23 2.55 3.50 -22.82
CA LYS A 23 3.88 3.48 -23.47
C LYS A 23 5.03 3.65 -22.47
N LEU A 24 4.79 4.25 -21.31
CA LEU A 24 5.77 4.32 -20.22
C LEU A 24 5.76 3.02 -19.41
N GLU A 25 4.57 2.54 -19.02
CA GLU A 25 4.40 1.33 -18.20
C GLU A 25 4.87 0.04 -18.88
N VAL A 26 4.81 -0.03 -20.21
CA VAL A 26 5.34 -1.18 -20.96
C VAL A 26 6.86 -1.29 -20.85
N LYS A 27 7.57 -0.16 -20.69
CA LYS A 27 9.03 -0.10 -20.56
C LYS A 27 9.52 -0.37 -19.14
N LEU A 28 8.60 -0.50 -18.18
CA LEU A 28 8.95 -0.79 -16.79
C LEU A 28 9.60 -2.18 -16.69
N GLU A 29 10.82 -2.22 -16.17
CA GLU A 29 11.50 -3.46 -15.82
C GLU A 29 10.81 -4.11 -14.62
N ARG A 30 10.08 -5.20 -14.88
CA ARG A 30 9.36 -5.95 -13.85
C ARG A 30 10.31 -6.97 -13.23
N TRP A 31 10.28 -7.03 -11.90
CA TRP A 31 10.98 -8.07 -11.17
C TRP A 31 10.23 -9.41 -11.26
N LEU A 32 10.98 -10.51 -11.13
CA LEU A 32 10.39 -11.84 -11.06
C LEU A 32 9.52 -11.96 -9.82
N THR A 33 8.31 -12.47 -9.98
CA THR A 33 7.37 -12.65 -8.88
C THR A 33 7.95 -13.54 -7.78
N SER A 34 8.71 -14.58 -8.15
CA SER A 34 9.40 -15.45 -7.19
C SER A 34 10.32 -14.66 -6.26
N LYS A 35 11.18 -13.80 -6.83
CA LYS A 35 12.10 -12.95 -6.07
C LYS A 35 11.35 -11.98 -5.15
N CYS A 36 10.31 -11.32 -5.66
CA CYS A 36 9.50 -10.41 -4.85
C CYS A 36 8.82 -11.13 -3.66
N CYS A 37 8.32 -12.35 -3.88
CA CYS A 37 7.71 -13.15 -2.82
C CYS A 37 8.73 -13.61 -1.78
N GLU A 38 9.94 -13.98 -2.19
CA GLU A 38 11.02 -14.38 -1.28
C GLU A 38 11.44 -13.22 -0.37
N GLU A 39 11.79 -12.07 -0.94
CA GLU A 39 12.20 -10.88 -0.16
C GLU A 39 11.09 -10.40 0.78
N MET A 40 9.83 -10.39 0.30
CA MET A 40 8.69 -10.01 1.13
C MET A 40 8.47 -10.98 2.28
N LYS A 41 8.62 -12.28 2.03
CA LYS A 41 8.50 -13.30 3.07
C LYS A 41 9.60 -13.16 4.12
N GLU A 42 10.85 -12.99 3.70
CA GLU A 42 11.97 -12.78 4.61
C GLU A 42 11.73 -11.58 5.51
N TYR A 43 11.34 -10.44 4.93
CA TYR A 43 11.02 -9.23 5.69
C TYR A 43 9.93 -9.45 6.73
N ILE A 44 8.84 -10.14 6.35
CA ILE A 44 7.73 -10.44 7.27
C ILE A 44 8.22 -11.36 8.39
N GLN A 45 8.98 -12.41 8.07
CA GLN A 45 9.45 -13.38 9.06
C GLN A 45 10.44 -12.78 10.06
N GLU A 46 11.27 -11.82 9.64
CA GLU A 46 12.19 -11.12 10.55
C GLU A 46 11.45 -10.24 11.57
N ARG A 47 10.29 -9.68 11.19
CA ARG A 47 9.56 -8.69 12.00
C ARG A 47 8.35 -9.25 12.75
N VAL A 48 7.88 -10.44 12.39
CA VAL A 48 6.67 -11.05 12.97
C VAL A 48 6.78 -11.28 14.48
N GLU A 49 7.98 -11.47 15.01
CA GLU A 49 8.21 -11.65 16.45
C GLU A 49 8.08 -10.34 17.23
N GLU A 50 8.30 -9.19 16.58
CA GLU A 50 8.15 -7.85 17.17
C GLU A 50 6.75 -7.27 16.92
N ASP A 51 5.96 -7.91 16.05
CA ASP A 51 4.63 -7.46 15.73
C ASP A 51 3.67 -7.69 16.91
N THR A 52 3.32 -6.58 17.57
CA THR A 52 2.41 -6.56 18.71
C THR A 52 0.98 -7.02 18.40
N LEU A 53 0.54 -6.96 17.14
CA LEU A 53 -0.76 -7.45 16.71
C LEU A 53 -0.74 -8.96 16.45
N VAL A 54 0.43 -9.53 16.17
CA VAL A 54 0.60 -10.98 15.98
C VAL A 54 0.89 -11.68 17.30
N LYS A 55 1.85 -11.18 18.09
CA LYS A 55 2.25 -11.78 19.38
C LYS A 55 1.41 -11.33 20.57
N GLY A 56 0.64 -10.25 20.40
CA GLY A 56 -0.10 -9.62 21.47
C GLY A 56 0.75 -8.63 22.26
N ILE A 57 0.07 -7.63 22.83
CA ILE A 57 0.68 -6.62 23.69
C ILE A 57 0.35 -6.91 25.15
N SER A 58 1.32 -6.76 26.06
CA SER A 58 1.01 -6.86 27.48
C SER A 58 0.09 -5.72 27.91
N GLU A 59 -0.80 -5.97 28.85
CA GLU A 59 -1.78 -4.97 29.29
C GLU A 59 -1.13 -3.66 29.75
N GLU A 60 0.03 -3.73 30.41
CA GLU A 60 0.78 -2.56 30.89
C GLU A 60 1.37 -1.71 29.75
N LYS A 61 1.68 -2.32 28.61
CA LYS A 61 2.24 -1.63 27.44
C LYS A 61 1.15 -1.22 26.46
N ASN A 62 -0.10 -1.65 26.67
CA ASN A 62 -1.20 -1.34 25.79
C ASN A 62 -1.67 0.12 26.01
N PRO A 63 -1.46 1.03 25.05
CA PRO A 63 -1.89 2.43 25.20
C PRO A 63 -3.42 2.59 25.25
N PHE A 64 -4.18 1.54 24.95
CA PHE A 64 -5.64 1.53 24.98
C PHE A 64 -6.23 0.83 26.22
N LYS A 65 -5.40 0.43 27.21
CA LYS A 65 -5.85 -0.29 28.41
C LYS A 65 -7.02 0.40 29.14
N GLU A 66 -6.98 1.73 29.26
CA GLU A 66 -7.97 2.50 30.07
C GLU A 66 -9.06 3.20 29.24
N LYS A 67 -8.98 3.17 27.90
CA LYS A 67 -10.06 3.71 27.07
C LYS A 67 -11.13 2.63 26.92
N GLY A 68 -12.06 2.65 27.87
CA GLY A 68 -13.22 1.75 27.95
C GLY A 68 -13.83 1.47 26.58
N GLY A 69 -14.23 0.20 26.40
CA GLY A 69 -14.69 -0.36 25.14
C GLY A 69 -15.69 0.50 24.39
N CYS A 70 -15.73 0.31 23.07
CA CYS A 70 -16.70 0.94 22.18
C CYS A 70 -18.12 0.73 22.74
N VAL A 71 -18.72 1.80 23.26
CA VAL A 71 -20.13 1.83 23.57
C VAL A 71 -20.84 2.09 22.24
N ILE A 72 -21.35 1.02 21.63
CA ILE A 72 -22.38 1.17 20.61
C ILE A 72 -23.67 1.51 21.38
N CYS A 73 -23.98 2.80 21.46
CA CYS A 73 -25.33 3.27 21.81
C CYS A 73 -26.15 3.41 20.54
#